data_AF-A0A536H4X1-F1
#
_entry.id   AF-A0A536H4X1-F1
#
_cell.length_a   1.000
_cell.length_b   1.000
_cell.length_c   1.000
_cell.angle_alpha   90.00
_cell.angle_beta   90.00
_cell.angle_gamma   90.00
#
_symmetry.space_group_name_H-M   'P 1'
#
loop_
_entity.id
_entity.type
_entity.pdbx_description
1 polymer ?
#
loop_
_entity_poly.entity_id
_entity_poly.type
_entity_poly.pdbx_seq_one_letter_code
_entity_poly.pdbx_strand_id
1 'polypeptide(L)' 'MRSISAMTARRLAVSRQRLAGETGKSSADGIFDVVKDLGFLQLDPTNVVAPSHQLVVFSRVGPYQPKHIETLLW' A
#
# COMPACT_ATOMS: atom_id res chain seq x y z
N MET A 1 -28.18 0.29 -16.34
CA MET A 1 -26.99 0.42 -15.47
C MET A 1 -26.23 -0.90 -15.51
N ARG A 2 -24.92 -0.92 -15.79
CA ARG A 2 -24.15 -2.17 -15.75
C ARG A 2 -23.83 -2.49 -14.28
N SER A 3 -24.04 -3.74 -13.87
CA SER A 3 -23.77 -4.22 -12.50
C SER A 3 -22.78 -5.39 -12.51
N ILE A 4 -22.10 -5.59 -11.39
CA ILE A 4 -21.20 -6.72 -11.13
C ILE A 4 -21.59 -7.39 -9.80
N SER A 5 -21.23 -8.66 -9.62
CA SER A 5 -21.45 -9.35 -8.35
C SER A 5 -20.58 -8.78 -7.22
N ALA A 6 -21.03 -8.91 -5.97
CA ALA A 6 -20.26 -8.50 -4.80
C ALA A 6 -18.88 -9.18 -4.73
N MET A 7 -18.78 -10.45 -5.15
CA MET A 7 -17.51 -11.16 -5.25
C MET A 7 -16.54 -10.50 -6.23
N THR A 8 -17.05 -10.06 -7.38
CA THR A 8 -16.25 -9.38 -8.41
C THR A 8 -15.80 -8.01 -7.90
N ALA A 9 -16.70 -7.25 -7.28
CA ALA A 9 -16.39 -5.96 -6.66
C ALA A 9 -15.31 -6.10 -5.59
N ARG A 10 -15.41 -7.11 -4.71
CA ARG A 10 -14.40 -7.39 -3.68
C ARG A 10 -13.04 -7.72 -4.28
N ARG A 11 -12.99 -8.59 -5.29
CA ARG A 11 -11.73 -8.94 -5.97
C ARG A 11 -11.08 -7.69 -6.57
N LEU A 12 -11.87 -6.87 -7.27
CA LEU A 12 -11.39 -5.61 -7.82
C LEU A 12 -10.82 -4.70 -6.72
N ALA A 13 -11.57 -4.49 -5.63
CA ALA A 13 -11.13 -3.64 -4.53
C ALA A 13 -9.81 -4.15 -3.90
N VAL A 14 -9.74 -5.43 -3.53
CA VAL A 14 -8.54 -6.03 -2.90
C VAL A 14 -7.32 -5.99 -3.83
N SER A 15 -7.50 -6.30 -5.12
CA SER A 15 -6.42 -6.24 -6.10
C SER A 15 -5.93 -4.81 -6.35
N ARG A 16 -6.81 -3.81 -6.36
CA ARG A 16 -6.41 -2.40 -6.49
C ARG A 16 -5.76 -1.84 -5.24
N GLN A 17 -5.97 -2.47 -4.09
CA GLN A 17 -5.25 -2.16 -2.85
C GLN A 17 -3.86 -2.83 -2.79
N ARG A 18 -3.45 -3.57 -3.84
CA ARG A 18 -2.22 -4.40 -3.90
C ARG A 18 -2.12 -5.40 -2.74
N LEU A 19 -3.26 -5.93 -2.30
CA LEU A 19 -3.36 -6.92 -1.21
C LEU A 19 -3.55 -8.35 -1.72
N ALA A 20 -3.45 -8.56 -3.03
CA ALA A 20 -3.52 -9.87 -3.67
C ALA A 20 -2.60 -9.90 -4.89
N GLY A 21 -1.95 -11.04 -5.14
CA GLY A 21 -0.97 -11.20 -6.21
C GLY A 21 0.46 -10.97 -5.72
N GLU A 22 1.33 -10.56 -6.64
CA GLU A 22 2.73 -10.29 -6.35
C GLU A 22 2.90 -9.05 -5.47
N THR A 23 3.85 -9.14 -4.53
CA THR A 23 4.26 -8.00 -3.70
C THR A 23 5.13 -7.04 -4.51
N GLY A 24 4.99 -5.74 -4.22
CA GLY A 24 5.86 -4.72 -4.81
C GLY A 24 7.32 -4.85 -4.36
N LYS A 25 8.21 -4.10 -4.99
CA LYS A 25 9.63 -4.05 -4.61
C LYS A 25 9.81 -3.26 -3.32
N SER A 26 10.67 -3.74 -2.42
CA SER A 26 11.02 -3.08 -1.16
C SER A 26 12.03 -1.92 -1.31
N SER A 27 11.93 -1.16 -2.41
CA SER A 27 12.73 0.04 -2.70
C SER A 27 11.88 1.31 -2.59
N ALA A 28 12.51 2.49 -2.56
CA ALA A 28 11.79 3.77 -2.61
C ALA A 28 10.84 3.85 -3.82
N ASP A 29 11.32 3.52 -5.02
CA ASP A 29 10.49 3.50 -6.23
C ASP A 29 9.33 2.51 -6.12
N GLY A 30 9.56 1.32 -5.56
CA GLY A 30 8.50 0.32 -5.37
C GLY A 30 7.42 0.78 -4.38
N ILE A 31 7.82 1.50 -3.34
CA ILE A 31 6.88 2.13 -2.40
C ILE A 31 6.12 3.26 -3.10
N PHE A 32 6.79 4.09 -3.89
CA PHE A 32 6.15 5.15 -4.66
C PHE A 32 5.10 4.59 -5.63
N ASP A 33 5.41 3.51 -6.35
CA ASP A 33 4.45 2.82 -7.22
C ASP A 33 3.24 2.29 -6.46
N VAL A 34 3.42 1.80 -5.23
CA VAL A 34 2.30 1.39 -4.36
C VAL A 34 1.45 2.60 -4.01
N VAL A 35 2.04 3.70 -3.53
CA VAL A 35 1.30 4.91 -3.14
C VAL A 35 0.53 5.49 -4.32
N LYS A 36 1.12 5.48 -5.52
CA LYS A 36 0.46 5.91 -6.75
C LYS A 36 -0.79 5.10 -7.08
N ASP A 37 -0.75 3.78 -6.90
CA ASP A 37 -1.92 2.91 -7.10
C ASP A 37 -3.00 3.11 -6.02
N LEU A 38 -2.59 3.37 -4.78
CA LEU A 38 -3.51 3.67 -3.67
C LEU A 38 -4.12 5.07 -3.76
N GLY A 39 -3.46 5.99 -4.48
CA GLY A 39 -3.83 7.39 -4.63
C GLY A 39 -3.22 8.29 -3.55
N PHE A 40 -3.12 7.81 -2.31
CA PHE A 40 -2.45 8.50 -1.21
C PHE A 40 -2.02 7.53 -0.09
N LEU A 41 -1.08 7.97 0.75
CA LEU A 41 -0.68 7.30 1.98
C LEU A 41 -0.87 8.27 3.14
N GLN A 42 -1.80 7.96 4.06
CA GLN A 42 -2.06 8.81 5.21
C GLN A 42 -0.95 8.66 6.26
N LEU A 43 -0.23 9.75 6.54
CA LEU A 43 0.76 9.80 7.60
C LEU A 43 0.06 9.96 8.95
N ASP A 44 -0.22 8.82 9.58
CA ASP A 44 -0.87 8.75 10.89
C ASP A 44 0.15 8.56 12.03
N PRO A 45 0.05 9.34 13.13
CA PRO A 45 0.96 9.23 14.27
C PRO A 45 0.69 8.03 15.19
N THR A 46 -0.43 7.31 15.03
CA THR A 46 -0.77 6.13 15.84
C THR A 46 0.31 5.06 15.69
N ASN A 47 0.91 4.64 16.82
CA ASN A 47 2.11 3.81 16.84
C ASN A 47 2.07 2.63 17.83
N VAL A 48 0.89 2.04 18.07
CA VAL A 48 0.73 0.93 19.05
C VAL A 48 1.64 -0.26 18.73
N VAL A 49 1.85 -0.57 17.44
CA VAL A 49 2.79 -1.60 16.97
C VAL A 49 3.91 -0.96 16.15
N ALA A 50 3.52 -0.14 15.17
CA ALA A 50 4.36 0.75 14.38
C ALA A 50 3.44 1.85 13.81
N PRO A 51 3.98 2.98 13.30
CA PRO A 51 3.18 3.98 12.62
C PRO A 51 2.31 3.36 11.51
N SER A 52 1.03 3.71 11.43
CA SER A 52 0.07 3.02 10.54
C SER A 52 0.49 3.03 9.06
N HIS A 53 1.08 4.14 8.59
CA HIS A 53 1.60 4.24 7.22
C HIS A 53 2.73 3.24 6.94
N GLN A 54 3.55 2.92 7.95
CA GLN A 54 4.62 1.93 7.81
C GLN A 54 4.07 0.51 7.69
N LEU A 55 2.99 0.19 8.41
CA LEU A 55 2.28 -1.08 8.31
C LEU A 55 1.59 -1.25 6.95
N VAL A 56 0.98 -0.16 6.45
CA VAL A 56 0.40 -0.15 5.09
C VAL A 56 1.47 -0.50 4.06
N VAL A 57 2.63 0.17 4.08
CA VAL A 57 3.72 -0.13 3.15
C VAL A 57 4.21 -1.57 3.29
N PHE A 58 4.48 -2.01 4.53
CA PHE A 58 4.95 -3.38 4.81
C PHE A 58 4.05 -4.44 4.18
N SER A 59 2.74 -4.29 4.32
CA SER A 59 1.78 -5.26 3.77
C SER A 59 1.74 -5.35 2.24
N ARG A 60 2.33 -4.40 1.50
CA ARG A 60 2.37 -4.39 0.02
C ARG A 60 3.74 -4.74 -0.55
N VAL A 61 4.83 -4.36 0.13
CA VAL A 61 6.21 -4.54 -0.37
C VAL A 61 7.06 -5.50 0.48
N GLY A 62 6.50 -6.04 1.57
CA GLY A 62 7.22 -6.86 2.53
C GLY A 62 8.19 -6.03 3.39
N PRO A 63 9.22 -6.66 3.99
CA PRO A 63 10.26 -5.95 4.74
C PRO A 63 10.98 -4.92 3.86
N TYR A 64 11.09 -3.69 4.35
CA TYR A 64 11.76 -2.58 3.66
C TYR A 64 12.55 -1.74 4.67
N GLN A 65 13.46 -0.88 4.18
CA GLN A 65 14.20 0.05 5.04
C GLN A 65 13.37 1.32 5.25
N PRO A 66 13.11 1.78 6.50
CA PRO A 66 12.32 2.98 6.77
C PRO A 66 12.77 4.24 6.01
N LYS A 67 14.09 4.37 5.77
CA LYS A 67 14.68 5.45 4.96
C LYS A 67 14.07 5.61 3.56
N HIS A 68 13.50 4.53 3.00
CA HIS A 68 12.83 4.59 1.70
C HIS A 68 11.56 5.44 1.74
N ILE A 69 10.82 5.45 2.87
CA ILE A 69 9.69 6.35 3.06
C ILE A 69 10.20 7.77 3.27
N GLU A 70 11.22 7.96 4.12
CA GLU A 70 11.79 9.28 4.40
C GLU A 70 12.28 9.98 3.13
N THR A 71 12.88 9.23 2.20
CA THR A 71 13.33 9.73 0.88
C THR A 71 12.18 10.26 0.01
N LEU A 72 10.95 9.78 0.22
CA LEU A 72 9.77 10.20 -0.57
C LEU A 72 9.01 11.36 0.08
N LEU A 73 9.33 11.71 1.32
CA LEU A 73 8.67 12.79 2.06
C LEU A 73 9.32 14.17 1.85
N TRP A 74 10.53 14.20 1.28
CA TRP A 74 11.37 15.38 1.09
C TRP A 74 11.91 15.44 -0.34
#